data_AF-A0A1M7BEP9-F1
#
_entry.id   AF-A0A1M7BEP9-F1
#
_cell.length_a   1.000
_cell.length_b   1.000
_cell.length_c   1.000
_cell.angle_alpha   90.00
_cell.angle_beta   90.00
_cell.angle_gamma   90.00
#
_symmetry.space_group_name_H-M   'P 1'
#
loop_
_entity.id
_entity.type
_entity.pdbx_description
1 polymer ?
#
loop_
_entity_poly.entity_id
_entity_poly.type
_entity_poly.pdbx_seq_one_letter_code
_entity_poly.pdbx_strand_id
1 'polypeptide(L)'
;MLDNEYWQAELRRKDSRDLGKCQFPRHSEMEICGSRDQVTITLTNKGLYGNMQTDAAAFEAWALALLCHCDVKSVAIALKQGLEKPAEGPQEQHFERFLYRLMRFAELFPEHITVDRQLAGTARALGDRPDLFLNQPLNHRGKLVIERGAHLDALFSPSGRHSEADLEKALEVSDAFREALALDKVMRQWPVGLFVGRVADENRIFTGGKSAIDLIGIRKKELVLVELKKQGNRKVGAISELLFYSSLMRDALKGRFGFEDRLPKRNCAVSRTDIMNCTGISAVLLAPDMHPLIRHPAIVTRLNSALACHWPDLSVHFDVIRVGMPKNRDEDFIFS
;
A
#
# COMPACT_ATOMS: atom_id res chain seq x y z
N MET A 1 -28.00 12.58 10.95
CA MET A 1 -26.57 12.19 10.97
C MET A 1 -26.05 12.43 9.58
N LEU A 2 -24.87 13.04 9.42
CA LEU A 2 -24.28 13.30 8.10
C LEU A 2 -23.89 11.97 7.47
N ASP A 3 -24.16 11.75 6.18
CA ASP A 3 -23.97 10.47 5.48
C ASP A 3 -22.95 10.55 4.33
N ASN A 4 -22.80 9.48 3.55
CA ASN A 4 -21.87 9.42 2.41
C ASN A 4 -22.06 10.59 1.44
N GLU A 5 -23.31 10.95 1.11
CA GLU A 5 -23.59 12.01 0.15
C GLU A 5 -23.17 13.36 0.70
N TYR A 6 -23.44 13.62 1.98
CA TYR A 6 -22.98 14.84 2.64
C TYR A 6 -21.45 14.92 2.63
N TRP A 7 -20.74 13.88 3.09
CA TRP A 7 -19.28 13.92 3.20
C TRP A 7 -18.60 14.02 1.84
N GLN A 8 -19.17 13.37 0.82
CA GLN A 8 -18.72 13.52 -0.55
C GLN A 8 -18.93 14.94 -1.08
N ALA A 9 -20.09 15.53 -0.82
CA ALA A 9 -20.36 16.92 -1.19
C ALA A 9 -19.40 17.87 -0.47
N GLU A 10 -19.12 17.64 0.80
CA GLU A 10 -18.20 18.46 1.58
C GLU A 10 -16.76 18.36 1.08
N LEU A 11 -16.29 17.16 0.75
CA LEU A 11 -14.98 16.98 0.14
C LEU A 11 -14.86 17.73 -1.19
N ARG A 12 -15.93 17.72 -2.00
CA ARG A 12 -15.98 18.44 -3.28
C ARG A 12 -16.03 19.95 -3.10
N ARG A 13 -16.56 20.46 -1.99
CA ARG A 13 -16.65 21.90 -1.69
C ARG A 13 -15.30 22.51 -1.30
N LYS A 14 -14.31 21.72 -0.89
CA LYS A 14 -13.00 22.22 -0.41
C LYS A 14 -12.08 22.77 -1.52
N ASP A 15 -12.69 23.35 -2.54
CA ASP A 15 -12.17 24.27 -3.56
C ASP A 15 -10.72 24.04 -4.04
N SER A 16 -10.42 22.79 -4.40
CA SER A 16 -9.46 22.56 -5.48
C SER A 16 -10.23 21.98 -6.65
N ARG A 17 -10.00 22.53 -7.86
CA ARG A 17 -10.51 21.99 -9.13
C ARG A 17 -10.30 20.48 -9.29
N ASP A 18 -9.36 19.92 -8.53
CA ASP A 18 -9.00 18.52 -8.49
C ASP A 18 -9.94 17.67 -7.61
N LEU A 19 -10.29 18.09 -6.38
CA LEU A 19 -11.14 17.31 -5.45
C LEU A 19 -12.60 17.16 -5.91
N GLY A 20 -13.09 18.06 -6.78
CA GLY A 20 -14.42 17.97 -7.38
C GLY A 20 -14.69 16.66 -8.14
N LYS A 21 -13.63 15.96 -8.56
CA LYS A 21 -13.69 14.69 -9.30
C LYS A 21 -13.66 13.45 -8.38
N CYS A 22 -13.45 13.62 -7.08
CA CYS A 22 -13.47 12.50 -6.14
C CYS A 22 -14.88 11.92 -6.02
N GLN A 23 -14.93 10.59 -5.90
CA GLN A 23 -16.15 9.83 -5.67
C GLN A 23 -15.93 8.97 -4.44
N PHE A 24 -16.80 9.11 -3.45
CA PHE A 24 -16.81 8.23 -2.31
C PHE A 24 -17.29 6.84 -2.75
N PRO A 25 -16.92 5.78 -2.01
CA PRO A 25 -17.53 4.47 -2.19
C PRO A 25 -19.05 4.58 -2.00
N ARG A 26 -19.79 3.74 -2.72
CA ARG A 26 -21.25 3.67 -2.55
C ARG A 26 -21.55 3.19 -1.14
N HIS A 27 -22.71 3.57 -0.60
CA HIS A 27 -23.18 3.11 0.71
C HIS A 27 -23.18 1.57 0.82
N SER A 28 -23.48 0.85 -0.26
CA SER A 28 -23.44 -0.62 -0.28
C SER A 28 -22.02 -1.22 -0.18
N GLU A 29 -20.98 -0.40 -0.33
CA GLU A 29 -19.58 -0.80 -0.32
C GLU A 29 -18.91 -0.39 1.00
N MET A 30 -19.16 0.84 1.45
CA MET A 30 -18.68 1.40 2.71
C MET A 30 -19.65 2.49 3.17
N GLU A 31 -20.11 2.40 4.41
CA GLU A 31 -21.03 3.40 4.98
C GLU A 31 -20.19 4.40 5.77
N ILE A 32 -20.41 5.69 5.53
CA ILE A 32 -19.69 6.78 6.17
C ILE A 32 -20.73 7.71 6.77
N CYS A 33 -20.86 7.71 8.09
CA CYS A 33 -21.87 8.50 8.78
C CYS A 33 -21.35 9.14 10.07
N GLY A 34 -21.89 10.29 10.48
CA GLY A 34 -21.56 10.89 11.77
C GLY A 34 -21.74 12.40 11.85
N SER A 35 -20.81 13.06 12.52
CA SER A 35 -20.70 14.51 12.69
C SER A 35 -19.26 14.97 12.42
N ARG A 36 -18.99 16.28 12.53
CA ARG A 36 -17.61 16.79 12.45
C ARG A 36 -16.74 16.39 13.64
N ASP A 37 -17.34 16.10 14.79
CA ASP A 37 -16.59 15.65 15.95
C ASP A 37 -16.14 14.18 15.78
N GLN A 38 -17.03 13.33 15.25
CA GLN A 38 -16.71 11.94 14.97
C GLN A 38 -17.50 11.41 13.77
N VAL A 39 -16.78 10.83 12.82
CA VAL A 39 -17.34 10.06 11.70
C VAL A 39 -17.08 8.58 11.92
N THR A 40 -18.05 7.72 11.63
CA THR A 40 -17.89 6.27 11.59
C THR A 40 -17.78 5.82 10.15
N ILE A 41 -16.71 5.08 9.84
CA ILE A 41 -16.57 4.28 8.62
C ILE A 41 -16.96 2.84 8.97
N THR A 42 -18.09 2.40 8.44
CA THR A 42 -18.60 1.05 8.63
C THR A 42 -18.27 0.20 7.40
N LEU A 43 -17.48 -0.85 7.60
CA LEU A 43 -17.05 -1.75 6.54
C LEU A 43 -18.09 -2.83 6.25
N THR A 44 -18.36 -3.02 4.97
CA THR A 44 -19.18 -4.12 4.45
C THR A 44 -18.32 -5.29 4.00
N ASN A 45 -18.93 -6.39 3.56
CA ASN A 45 -18.24 -7.52 2.93
C ASN A 45 -17.26 -7.08 1.81
N LYS A 46 -17.63 -6.07 1.01
CA LYS A 46 -16.77 -5.59 -0.09
C LYS A 46 -15.52 -4.89 0.44
N GLY A 47 -15.64 -4.13 1.53
CA GLY A 47 -14.52 -3.44 2.15
C GLY A 47 -13.57 -4.36 2.91
N LEU A 48 -14.08 -5.45 3.47
CA LEU A 48 -13.26 -6.43 4.20
C LEU A 48 -12.53 -7.40 3.27
N TYR A 49 -13.25 -7.98 2.30
CA TYR A 49 -12.73 -9.07 1.48
C TYR A 49 -12.26 -8.61 0.08
N GLY A 50 -12.40 -7.33 -0.22
CA GLY A 50 -11.95 -6.74 -1.48
C GLY A 50 -10.44 -6.56 -1.58
N ASN A 51 -9.99 -6.19 -2.78
CA ASN A 51 -8.64 -5.66 -2.97
C ASN A 51 -8.56 -4.28 -2.30
N MET A 52 -7.58 -4.08 -1.40
CA MET A 52 -7.40 -2.83 -0.63
C MET A 52 -7.12 -1.60 -1.51
N GLN A 53 -6.71 -1.81 -2.76
CA GLN A 53 -6.62 -0.75 -3.77
C GLN A 53 -7.96 -0.15 -4.14
N THR A 54 -9.05 -0.89 -3.96
CA THR A 54 -10.39 -0.39 -4.33
C THR A 54 -10.91 0.59 -3.30
N ASP A 55 -11.67 1.58 -3.77
CA ASP A 55 -12.26 2.60 -2.91
C ASP A 55 -13.12 1.98 -1.79
N ALA A 56 -13.73 0.82 -2.03
CA ALA A 56 -14.53 0.08 -1.05
C ALA A 56 -13.73 -0.44 0.16
N ALA A 57 -12.43 -0.70 -0.01
CA ALA A 57 -11.57 -1.32 1.00
C ALA A 57 -10.45 -0.40 1.53
N ALA A 58 -10.39 0.84 1.04
CA ALA A 58 -9.37 1.85 1.33
C ALA A 58 -9.73 2.73 2.53
N PHE A 59 -10.08 2.13 3.67
CA PHE A 59 -10.59 2.87 4.83
C PHE A 59 -9.57 3.87 5.41
N GLU A 60 -8.27 3.55 5.37
CA GLU A 60 -7.20 4.44 5.82
C GLU A 60 -7.18 5.71 4.98
N ALA A 61 -7.25 5.55 3.65
CA ALA A 61 -7.23 6.68 2.73
C ALA A 61 -8.48 7.57 2.89
N TRP A 62 -9.66 6.98 3.11
CA TRP A 62 -10.88 7.75 3.38
C TRP A 62 -10.87 8.42 4.76
N ALA A 63 -10.37 7.76 5.79
CA ALA A 63 -10.19 8.36 7.11
C ALA A 63 -9.26 9.57 7.04
N LEU A 64 -8.11 9.45 6.36
CA LEU A 64 -7.20 10.58 6.14
C LEU A 64 -7.86 11.71 5.36
N ALA A 65 -8.65 11.38 4.33
CA ALA A 65 -9.37 12.39 3.56
C ALA A 65 -10.35 13.20 4.44
N LEU A 66 -11.13 12.52 5.27
CA LEU A 66 -12.06 13.16 6.20
C LEU A 66 -11.32 14.04 7.23
N LEU A 67 -10.25 13.52 7.82
CA LEU A 67 -9.45 14.19 8.82
C LEU A 67 -8.70 15.43 8.26
N CYS A 68 -8.22 15.37 7.02
CA CYS A 68 -7.44 16.44 6.39
C CYS A 68 -8.29 17.48 5.67
N HIS A 69 -9.44 17.11 5.14
CA HIS A 69 -10.21 17.98 4.24
C HIS A 69 -11.59 18.35 4.78
N CYS A 70 -12.20 17.52 5.62
CA CYS A 70 -13.58 17.74 6.07
C CYS A 70 -13.67 18.29 7.51
N ASP A 71 -12.53 18.70 8.09
CA ASP A 71 -12.42 19.19 9.48
C ASP A 71 -13.00 18.19 10.50
N VAL A 72 -12.93 16.89 10.17
CA VAL A 72 -13.35 15.82 11.07
C VAL A 72 -12.29 15.66 12.14
N LYS A 73 -12.69 15.65 13.42
CA LYS A 73 -11.74 15.52 14.54
C LYS A 73 -11.29 14.08 14.76
N SER A 74 -12.20 13.13 14.62
CA SER A 74 -11.92 11.70 14.81
C SER A 74 -12.75 10.81 13.88
N VAL A 75 -12.22 9.62 13.58
CA VAL A 75 -12.87 8.60 12.77
C VAL A 75 -12.93 7.29 13.56
N ALA A 76 -14.12 6.71 13.68
CA ALA A 76 -14.35 5.38 14.20
C ALA A 76 -14.39 4.37 13.06
N ILE A 77 -13.72 3.23 13.21
CA ILE A 77 -13.79 2.12 12.26
C ILE A 77 -14.62 1.00 12.86
N ALA A 78 -15.68 0.60 12.17
CA ALA A 78 -16.64 -0.40 12.62
C ALA A 78 -16.96 -1.42 11.51
N LEU A 79 -17.58 -2.53 11.92
CA LEU A 79 -18.14 -3.52 10.99
C LEU A 79 -19.64 -3.30 10.83
N LYS A 80 -20.15 -3.62 9.65
CA LYS A 80 -21.59 -3.74 9.46
C LYS A 80 -22.15 -4.83 10.38
N GLN A 81 -23.31 -4.56 10.98
CA GLN A 81 -23.98 -5.50 11.87
C GLN A 81 -24.14 -6.88 11.21
N GLY A 82 -23.83 -7.94 11.97
CA GLY A 82 -23.91 -9.33 11.53
C GLY A 82 -22.70 -9.83 10.74
N LEU A 83 -21.67 -8.98 10.53
CA LEU A 83 -20.39 -9.46 10.01
C LEU A 83 -19.51 -9.97 11.14
N GLU A 84 -19.04 -11.19 10.98
CA GLU A 84 -18.15 -11.88 11.92
C GLU A 84 -16.86 -12.28 11.22
N LYS A 85 -15.83 -12.55 12.02
CA LYS A 85 -14.56 -13.10 11.53
C LYS A 85 -14.80 -14.48 10.90
N PRO A 86 -14.42 -14.71 9.63
CA PRO A 86 -14.51 -16.03 9.02
C PRO A 86 -13.62 -17.04 9.75
N ALA A 87 -14.06 -18.29 9.84
CA ALA A 87 -13.32 -19.34 10.55
C ALA A 87 -12.02 -19.75 9.85
N GLU A 88 -12.03 -19.85 8.52
CA GLU A 88 -10.88 -20.28 7.72
C GLU A 88 -10.95 -19.81 6.25
N GLY A 89 -9.86 -20.04 5.51
CA GLY A 89 -9.80 -19.81 4.07
C GLY A 89 -9.48 -18.37 3.66
N PRO A 90 -9.64 -18.03 2.36
CA PRO A 90 -9.23 -16.72 1.83
C PRO A 90 -9.90 -15.52 2.51
N GLN A 91 -11.15 -15.67 2.97
CA GLN A 91 -11.85 -14.59 3.68
C GLN A 91 -11.26 -14.34 5.06
N GLU A 92 -10.87 -15.38 5.81
CA GLU A 92 -10.15 -15.23 7.09
C GLU A 92 -8.84 -14.49 6.87
N GLN A 93 -8.10 -14.83 5.81
CA GLN A 93 -6.83 -14.18 5.48
C GLN A 93 -6.99 -12.70 5.10
N HIS A 94 -8.05 -12.36 4.37
CA HIS A 94 -8.40 -10.97 4.08
C HIS A 94 -8.79 -10.22 5.36
N PHE A 95 -9.54 -10.87 6.26
CA PHE A 95 -9.95 -10.32 7.55
C PHE A 95 -8.74 -10.06 8.46
N GLU A 96 -7.81 -11.01 8.57
CA GLU A 96 -6.55 -10.84 9.33
C GLU A 96 -5.71 -9.70 8.78
N ARG A 97 -5.62 -9.58 7.45
CA ARG A 97 -4.92 -8.45 6.81
C ARG A 97 -5.61 -7.12 7.11
N PHE A 98 -6.94 -7.10 7.13
CA PHE A 98 -7.71 -5.92 7.56
C PHE A 98 -7.44 -5.55 9.02
N LEU A 99 -7.49 -6.51 9.96
CA LEU A 99 -7.21 -6.25 11.37
C LEU A 99 -5.78 -5.70 11.55
N TYR A 100 -4.80 -6.30 10.88
CA TYR A 100 -3.41 -5.84 10.94
C TYR A 100 -3.28 -4.37 10.49
N ARG A 101 -3.88 -4.04 9.33
CA ARG A 101 -3.92 -2.68 8.79
C ARG A 101 -4.59 -1.72 9.75
N LEU A 102 -5.74 -2.10 10.31
CA LEU A 102 -6.51 -1.28 11.24
C LEU A 102 -5.71 -0.96 12.51
N MET A 103 -5.07 -1.98 13.10
CA MET A 103 -4.26 -1.81 14.31
C MET A 103 -3.04 -0.91 14.06
N ARG A 104 -2.33 -1.11 12.93
CA ARG A 104 -1.19 -0.27 12.56
C ARG A 104 -1.61 1.18 12.26
N PHE A 105 -2.76 1.36 11.63
CA PHE A 105 -3.30 2.70 11.37
C PHE A 105 -3.77 3.40 12.65
N ALA A 106 -4.40 2.68 13.57
CA ALA A 106 -4.78 3.21 14.89
C ALA A 106 -3.55 3.57 15.74
N GLU A 107 -2.47 2.79 15.67
CA GLU A 107 -1.19 3.09 16.33
C GLU A 107 -0.56 4.39 15.81
N LEU A 108 -0.70 4.68 14.50
CA LEU A 108 -0.20 5.92 13.90
C LEU A 108 -1.05 7.14 14.23
N PHE A 109 -2.32 6.95 14.58
CA PHE A 109 -3.27 8.04 14.79
C PHE A 109 -4.12 7.83 16.05
N PRO A 110 -3.52 7.62 17.23
CA PRO A 110 -4.25 7.18 18.43
C PRO A 110 -5.29 8.18 18.93
N GLU A 111 -5.08 9.48 18.67
CA GLU A 111 -6.01 10.54 19.06
C GLU A 111 -7.14 10.75 18.05
N HIS A 112 -7.00 10.22 16.84
CA HIS A 112 -7.92 10.47 15.72
C HIS A 112 -8.64 9.23 15.24
N ILE A 113 -8.11 8.03 15.49
CA ILE A 113 -8.67 6.77 15.02
C ILE A 113 -9.13 5.96 16.23
N THR A 114 -10.41 5.67 16.26
CA THR A 114 -11.02 4.79 17.26
C THR A 114 -11.43 3.48 16.60
N VAL A 115 -11.20 2.37 17.29
CA VAL A 115 -11.54 1.04 16.82
C VAL A 115 -12.72 0.52 17.63
N ASP A 116 -13.75 0.04 16.93
CA ASP A 116 -14.91 -0.57 17.59
C ASP A 116 -14.46 -1.72 18.53
N ARG A 117 -15.11 -1.85 19.68
CA ARG A 117 -14.80 -2.90 20.65
C ARG A 117 -14.89 -4.31 20.06
N GLN A 118 -15.80 -4.54 19.11
CA GLN A 118 -15.91 -5.82 18.38
C GLN A 118 -14.65 -6.14 17.56
N LEU A 119 -13.89 -5.12 17.19
CA LEU A 119 -12.63 -5.21 16.46
C LEU A 119 -11.40 -5.13 17.37
N ALA A 120 -11.59 -4.93 18.68
CA ALA A 120 -10.50 -4.75 19.65
C ALA A 120 -9.67 -6.02 19.92
N GLY A 121 -9.82 -7.07 19.11
CA GLY A 121 -8.92 -8.22 19.10
C GLY A 121 -7.62 -7.90 18.35
N THR A 122 -6.48 -8.34 18.87
CA THR A 122 -5.21 -8.21 18.16
C THR A 122 -5.22 -9.11 16.92
N ALA A 123 -4.90 -8.56 15.75
CA ALA A 123 -4.60 -9.34 14.56
C ALA A 123 -3.58 -10.45 14.92
N ARG A 124 -3.69 -11.64 14.32
CA ARG A 124 -2.75 -12.76 14.59
C ARG A 124 -1.30 -12.35 14.34
N ALA A 125 -1.08 -11.47 13.37
CA ALA A 125 0.22 -10.89 13.05
C ALA A 125 0.82 -10.01 14.16
N LEU A 126 0.00 -9.52 15.10
CA LEU A 126 0.40 -8.61 16.18
C LEU A 126 0.36 -9.26 17.56
N GLY A 127 -0.24 -10.45 17.70
CA GLY A 127 -0.31 -11.18 18.96
C GLY A 127 1.04 -11.69 19.46
N ASP A 128 1.03 -12.23 20.68
CA ASP A 128 2.23 -12.78 21.32
C ASP A 128 2.60 -14.14 20.73
N ARG A 129 3.79 -14.24 20.14
CA ARG A 129 4.55 -15.48 19.92
C ARG A 129 4.04 -16.54 18.92
N PRO A 130 3.65 -16.19 17.69
CA PRO A 130 3.89 -17.08 16.56
C PRO A 130 5.24 -16.74 15.90
N ASP A 131 6.04 -17.76 15.55
CA ASP A 131 7.14 -17.57 14.61
C ASP A 131 6.52 -17.22 13.26
N LEU A 132 6.62 -15.96 12.86
CA LEU A 132 5.96 -15.45 11.66
C LEU A 132 6.97 -15.21 10.55
N PHE A 133 6.64 -15.67 9.34
CA PHE A 133 7.54 -15.61 8.20
C PHE A 133 6.87 -14.97 7.00
N LEU A 134 7.57 -14.01 6.40
CA LEU A 134 7.30 -13.50 5.07
C LEU A 134 7.85 -14.48 4.03
N ASN A 135 7.12 -14.67 2.94
CA ASN A 135 7.65 -15.35 1.78
C ASN A 135 8.61 -14.43 0.98
N GLN A 136 9.34 -15.04 0.06
CA GLN A 136 10.31 -14.34 -0.78
C GLN A 136 10.17 -14.78 -2.25
N PRO A 137 10.73 -14.01 -3.20
CA PRO A 137 10.69 -14.38 -4.62
C PRO A 137 11.38 -15.74 -4.86
N LEU A 138 10.62 -16.73 -5.33
CA LEU A 138 11.16 -18.07 -5.63
C LEU A 138 11.69 -18.19 -7.07
N ASN A 139 11.24 -17.33 -7.98
CA ASN A 139 11.63 -17.33 -9.39
C ASN A 139 11.56 -15.91 -9.95
N HIS A 140 12.69 -15.34 -10.37
CA HIS A 140 12.68 -14.34 -11.45
C HIS A 140 13.40 -14.93 -12.65
N ARG A 141 12.68 -15.01 -13.78
CA ARG A 141 13.26 -15.25 -15.11
C ARG A 141 14.15 -14.05 -15.43
N GLY A 142 15.40 -14.27 -15.78
CA GLY A 142 15.86 -14.13 -17.16
C GLY A 142 17.20 -13.39 -17.11
N LYS A 143 18.11 -13.64 -18.05
CA LYS A 143 19.40 -12.94 -18.10
C LYS A 143 19.10 -11.44 -18.34
N LEU A 144 19.26 -10.60 -17.31
CA LEU A 144 19.02 -9.14 -17.33
C LEU A 144 19.58 -8.44 -18.58
N VAL A 145 20.67 -8.96 -19.14
CA VAL A 145 21.42 -8.39 -20.27
C VAL A 145 20.69 -8.53 -21.61
N ILE A 146 19.75 -9.48 -21.79
CA ILE A 146 19.06 -9.70 -23.07
C ILE A 146 17.72 -8.92 -23.14
N GLU A 147 17.24 -8.32 -22.05
CA GLU A 147 15.82 -7.95 -21.93
C GLU A 147 15.50 -6.44 -21.92
N ARG A 148 16.47 -5.51 -21.87
CA ARG A 148 16.17 -4.06 -21.83
C ARG A 148 15.35 -3.61 -23.04
N GLY A 149 15.72 -4.05 -24.25
CA GLY A 149 14.97 -3.76 -25.48
C GLY A 149 13.56 -4.34 -25.47
N ALA A 150 13.39 -5.59 -25.05
CA ALA A 150 12.10 -6.27 -25.01
C ALA A 150 11.14 -5.71 -23.94
N HIS A 151 11.67 -5.25 -22.80
CA HIS A 151 10.87 -4.64 -21.73
C HIS A 151 10.38 -3.25 -22.12
N LEU A 152 11.20 -2.47 -22.83
CA LEU A 152 10.79 -1.19 -23.41
C LEU A 152 9.85 -1.36 -24.61
N ASP A 153 10.04 -2.40 -25.43
CA ASP A 153 9.18 -2.67 -26.60
C ASP A 153 7.69 -2.83 -26.21
N ALA A 154 7.40 -3.39 -25.03
CA ALA A 154 6.04 -3.50 -24.51
C ALA A 154 5.38 -2.12 -24.24
N LEU A 155 6.18 -1.09 -23.95
CA LEU A 155 5.73 0.30 -23.78
C LEU A 155 5.47 1.02 -25.10
N PHE A 156 5.91 0.47 -26.23
CA PHE A 156 5.70 1.07 -27.55
C PHE A 156 4.79 0.22 -28.44
N SER A 157 4.02 -0.70 -27.83
CA SER A 157 3.00 -1.49 -28.53
C SER A 157 1.96 -0.58 -29.21
N PRO A 158 1.54 -0.86 -30.46
CA PRO A 158 0.61 -0.02 -31.24
C PRO A 158 -0.74 0.26 -30.56
N SER A 159 -1.11 -0.52 -29.55
CA SER A 159 -2.38 -0.37 -28.82
C SER A 159 -2.42 0.84 -27.88
N GLY A 160 -1.26 1.42 -27.53
CA GLY A 160 -1.14 2.59 -26.64
C GLY A 160 -1.68 2.38 -25.21
N ARG A 161 -1.99 1.14 -24.81
CA ARG A 161 -2.48 0.79 -23.47
C ARG A 161 -1.49 -0.14 -22.79
N HIS A 162 -0.75 0.40 -21.83
CA HIS A 162 0.21 -0.38 -21.03
C HIS A 162 -0.44 -0.83 -19.72
N SER A 163 -0.13 -2.06 -19.30
CA SER A 163 -0.50 -2.56 -17.98
C SER A 163 0.51 -2.08 -16.92
N GLU A 164 0.14 -2.14 -15.65
CA GLU A 164 1.08 -1.88 -14.55
C GLU A 164 2.27 -2.86 -14.61
N ALA A 165 2.02 -4.11 -14.99
CA ALA A 165 3.07 -5.10 -15.19
C ALA A 165 4.05 -4.76 -16.33
N ASP A 166 3.63 -4.00 -17.35
CA ASP A 166 4.54 -3.51 -18.41
C ASP A 166 5.39 -2.36 -17.89
N LEU A 167 4.80 -1.47 -17.08
CA LEU A 167 5.52 -0.37 -16.44
C LEU A 167 6.56 -0.91 -15.43
N GLU A 168 6.21 -1.90 -14.60
CA GLU A 168 7.13 -2.54 -13.66
C GLU A 168 8.38 -3.08 -14.36
N LYS A 169 8.20 -3.82 -15.46
CA LYS A 169 9.31 -4.38 -16.24
C LYS A 169 10.21 -3.31 -16.82
N ALA A 170 9.62 -2.25 -17.36
CA ALA A 170 10.38 -1.15 -17.94
C ALA A 170 11.13 -0.32 -16.88
N LEU A 171 10.49 -0.05 -15.74
CA LEU A 171 11.11 0.67 -14.63
C LEU A 171 12.26 -0.14 -13.98
N GLU A 172 12.14 -1.46 -13.86
CA GLU A 172 13.20 -2.34 -13.31
C GLU A 172 14.54 -2.21 -14.07
N VAL A 173 14.48 -1.89 -15.38
CA VAL A 173 15.64 -1.71 -16.26
C VAL A 173 15.91 -0.25 -16.66
N SER A 174 15.18 0.71 -16.10
CA SER A 174 15.33 2.14 -16.37
C SER A 174 16.50 2.72 -15.57
N ASP A 175 17.39 3.44 -16.24
CA ASP A 175 18.49 4.14 -15.58
C ASP A 175 17.96 5.42 -14.92
N ALA A 176 17.06 6.14 -15.60
CA ALA A 176 16.43 7.33 -15.05
C ALA A 176 15.64 7.03 -13.76
N PHE A 177 14.99 5.87 -13.66
CA PHE A 177 14.31 5.45 -12.43
C PHE A 177 15.29 5.20 -11.27
N ARG A 178 16.40 4.51 -11.55
CA ARG A 178 17.46 4.26 -10.57
C ARG A 178 18.09 5.56 -10.12
N GLU A 179 18.35 6.49 -11.03
CA GLU A 179 18.90 7.80 -10.71
C GLU A 179 17.93 8.65 -9.89
N ALA A 180 16.66 8.75 -10.31
CA ALA A 180 15.64 9.55 -9.65
C ALA A 180 15.40 9.15 -8.19
N LEU A 181 15.49 7.84 -7.89
CA LEU A 181 15.36 7.30 -6.54
C LEU A 181 16.70 6.96 -5.87
N ALA A 182 17.83 7.23 -6.53
CA ALA A 182 19.18 6.88 -6.08
C ALA A 182 19.32 5.41 -5.62
N LEU A 183 18.83 4.47 -6.44
CA LEU A 183 18.77 3.04 -6.13
C LEU A 183 20.06 2.32 -6.53
N ASP A 184 20.67 1.63 -5.56
CA ASP A 184 21.77 0.68 -5.79
C ASP A 184 21.25 -0.63 -6.39
N LYS A 185 20.07 -1.06 -5.93
CA LYS A 185 19.39 -2.29 -6.35
C LYS A 185 17.91 -2.00 -6.54
N VAL A 186 17.30 -2.68 -7.49
CA VAL A 186 15.86 -2.65 -7.71
C VAL A 186 15.41 -4.00 -8.26
N MET A 187 14.24 -4.43 -7.84
CA MET A 187 13.51 -5.53 -8.47
C MET A 187 12.02 -5.29 -8.40
N ARG A 188 11.27 -5.93 -9.29
CA ARG A 188 9.80 -5.91 -9.22
C ARG A 188 9.23 -7.04 -8.37
N GLN A 189 7.98 -6.85 -7.94
CA GLN A 189 7.11 -7.88 -7.38
C GLN A 189 7.69 -8.63 -6.17
N TRP A 190 7.86 -7.92 -5.05
CA TRP A 190 8.23 -8.55 -3.78
C TRP A 190 6.99 -9.08 -3.04
N PRO A 191 6.86 -10.38 -2.78
CA PRO A 191 5.64 -10.93 -2.22
C PRO A 191 5.47 -10.55 -0.74
N VAL A 192 4.20 -10.41 -0.32
CA VAL A 192 3.82 -9.92 1.02
C VAL A 192 2.93 -10.91 1.78
N GLY A 193 3.05 -12.21 1.48
CA GLY A 193 2.35 -13.25 2.22
C GLY A 193 2.98 -13.46 3.59
N LEU A 194 2.16 -13.58 4.63
CA LEU A 194 2.59 -13.84 6.00
C LEU A 194 2.10 -15.22 6.45
N PHE A 195 2.98 -15.99 7.08
CA PHE A 195 2.75 -17.37 7.44
C PHE A 195 3.19 -17.67 8.87
N VAL A 196 2.48 -18.58 9.56
CA VAL A 196 2.89 -19.11 10.86
C VAL A 196 3.82 -20.31 10.71
N GLY A 197 4.95 -20.33 11.42
CA GLY A 197 5.92 -21.42 11.49
C GLY A 197 6.75 -21.64 10.23
N ARG A 198 6.11 -21.90 9.08
CA ARG A 198 6.78 -22.05 7.78
C ARG A 198 5.89 -21.54 6.65
N VAL A 199 6.52 -21.14 5.54
CA VAL A 199 5.82 -20.76 4.31
C VAL A 199 5.23 -21.99 3.63
N ALA A 200 3.93 -22.19 3.86
CA ALA A 200 3.09 -23.24 3.28
C ALA A 200 1.63 -22.75 3.23
N ASP A 201 0.81 -23.26 2.32
CA ASP A 201 -0.54 -22.74 2.10
C ASP A 201 -1.44 -22.91 3.32
N GLU A 202 -1.29 -24.01 4.06
CA GLU A 202 -2.02 -24.29 5.30
C GLU A 202 -1.67 -23.33 6.46
N ASN A 203 -0.52 -22.64 6.37
CA ASN A 203 0.00 -21.77 7.42
C ASN A 203 -0.27 -20.28 7.16
N ARG A 204 -1.04 -19.97 6.12
CA ARG A 204 -1.20 -18.62 5.61
C ARG A 204 -2.08 -17.77 6.56
N ILE A 205 -1.56 -16.62 6.99
CA ILE A 205 -2.30 -15.60 7.75
C ILE A 205 -2.79 -14.50 6.83
N PHE A 206 -1.92 -13.99 5.95
CA PHE A 206 -2.32 -13.02 4.94
C PHE A 206 -2.47 -13.67 3.59
N THR A 207 -3.39 -13.14 2.79
CA THR A 207 -3.49 -13.55 1.39
C THR A 207 -2.13 -13.36 0.69
N GLY A 208 -1.83 -14.21 -0.28
CA GLY A 208 -0.62 -14.08 -1.09
C GLY A 208 -0.82 -14.65 -2.48
N GLY A 209 0.28 -14.96 -3.17
CA GLY A 209 0.26 -15.21 -4.61
C GLY A 209 0.40 -13.90 -5.36
N LYS A 210 -0.71 -13.27 -5.79
CA LYS A 210 -0.72 -12.01 -6.55
C LYS A 210 -0.51 -10.74 -5.71
N SER A 211 -0.41 -10.86 -4.38
CA SER A 211 -0.11 -9.71 -3.51
C SER A 211 1.40 -9.54 -3.43
N ALA A 212 1.90 -8.43 -3.97
CA ALA A 212 3.31 -8.10 -3.97
C ALA A 212 3.49 -6.58 -4.03
N ILE A 213 4.58 -6.09 -3.46
CA ILE A 213 5.07 -4.72 -3.67
C ILE A 213 5.52 -4.61 -5.12
N ASP A 214 4.99 -3.63 -5.85
CA ASP A 214 5.20 -3.51 -7.30
C ASP A 214 6.68 -3.39 -7.66
N LEU A 215 7.41 -2.48 -7.01
CA LEU A 215 8.87 -2.37 -7.10
C LEU A 215 9.47 -2.19 -5.70
N ILE A 216 10.59 -2.86 -5.45
CA ILE A 216 11.39 -2.75 -4.23
C ILE A 216 12.81 -2.39 -4.61
N GLY A 217 13.43 -1.52 -3.84
CA GLY A 217 14.80 -1.07 -4.08
C GLY A 217 15.60 -0.87 -2.81
N ILE A 218 16.91 -0.74 -2.97
CA ILE A 218 17.85 -0.44 -1.90
C ILE A 218 18.57 0.84 -2.28
N ARG A 219 18.55 1.81 -1.36
CA ARG A 219 19.35 3.04 -1.43
C ARG A 219 20.18 3.12 -0.15
N LYS A 220 21.48 2.85 -0.24
CA LYS A 220 22.37 2.78 0.92
C LYS A 220 21.85 1.78 1.97
N LYS A 221 21.29 2.28 3.08
CA LYS A 221 20.66 1.49 4.16
C LYS A 221 19.16 1.77 4.27
N GLU A 222 18.53 2.19 3.20
CA GLU A 222 17.10 2.48 3.16
C GLU A 222 16.41 1.54 2.18
N LEU A 223 15.31 0.96 2.65
CA LEU A 223 14.43 0.13 1.86
C LEU A 223 13.44 1.04 1.12
N VAL A 224 13.48 1.01 -0.21
CA VAL A 224 12.56 1.78 -1.04
C VAL A 224 11.42 0.87 -1.48
N LEU A 225 10.19 1.21 -1.11
CA LEU A 225 8.97 0.50 -1.49
C LEU A 225 8.20 1.37 -2.47
N VAL A 226 7.86 0.86 -3.64
CA VAL A 226 7.13 1.64 -4.64
C VAL A 226 5.79 0.97 -4.94
N GLU A 227 4.73 1.76 -4.77
CA GLU A 227 3.38 1.45 -5.24
C GLU A 227 3.18 2.16 -6.58
N LEU A 228 2.85 1.42 -7.63
CA LEU A 228 2.76 1.93 -8.99
C LEU A 228 1.29 2.06 -9.42
N LYS A 229 0.98 3.16 -10.09
CA LYS A 229 -0.29 3.32 -10.80
C LYS A 229 -0.06 3.70 -12.24
N LYS A 230 -0.77 3.02 -13.15
CA LYS A 230 -0.79 3.41 -14.57
C LYS A 230 -1.68 4.63 -14.81
N GLN A 231 -1.52 5.24 -15.98
CA GLN A 231 -2.37 6.35 -16.41
C GLN A 231 -3.86 5.97 -16.35
N GLY A 232 -4.65 6.88 -15.78
CA GLY A 232 -6.08 6.69 -15.58
C GLY A 232 -6.47 5.81 -14.38
N ASN A 233 -5.53 5.09 -13.76
CA ASN A 233 -5.81 4.34 -12.52
C ASN A 233 -5.65 5.27 -11.30
N ARG A 234 -6.73 5.97 -10.95
CA ARG A 234 -6.75 6.97 -9.88
C ARG A 234 -7.45 6.45 -8.62
N LYS A 235 -7.27 5.18 -8.24
CA LYS A 235 -7.91 4.67 -7.03
C LYS A 235 -7.25 5.24 -5.79
N VAL A 236 -8.04 5.57 -4.76
CA VAL A 236 -7.49 6.15 -3.52
C VAL A 236 -6.73 5.12 -2.69
N GLY A 237 -7.05 3.84 -2.87
CA GLY A 237 -6.47 2.72 -2.11
C GLY A 237 -4.97 2.49 -2.30
N ALA A 238 -4.32 3.21 -3.22
CA ALA A 238 -2.86 3.20 -3.33
C ALA A 238 -2.18 3.63 -2.02
N ILE A 239 -2.77 4.58 -1.28
CA ILE A 239 -2.25 4.96 0.06
C ILE A 239 -2.43 3.83 1.07
N SER A 240 -3.61 3.21 1.11
CA SER A 240 -3.89 2.08 2.01
C SER A 240 -2.93 0.91 1.78
N GLU A 241 -2.60 0.63 0.51
CA GLU A 241 -1.66 -0.43 0.16
C GLU A 241 -0.21 -0.09 0.52
N LEU A 242 0.22 1.14 0.23
CA LEU A 242 1.55 1.59 0.59
C LEU A 242 1.75 1.65 2.12
N LEU A 243 0.72 2.02 2.89
CA LEU A 243 0.69 1.89 4.36
C LEU A 243 0.79 0.45 4.83
N PHE A 244 0.09 -0.48 4.17
CA PHE A 244 0.20 -1.89 4.48
C PHE A 244 1.64 -2.39 4.25
N TYR A 245 2.25 -2.06 3.11
CA TYR A 245 3.61 -2.47 2.77
C TYR A 245 4.65 -1.89 3.72
N SER A 246 4.57 -0.59 4.03
CA SER A 246 5.52 0.04 4.94
C SER A 246 5.39 -0.51 6.36
N SER A 247 4.17 -0.76 6.84
CA SER A 247 3.93 -1.40 8.14
C SER A 247 4.53 -2.80 8.17
N LEU A 248 4.25 -3.62 7.15
CA LEU A 248 4.71 -5.00 7.06
C LEU A 248 6.24 -5.09 7.04
N MET A 249 6.89 -4.27 6.23
CA MET A 249 8.34 -4.27 6.13
C MET A 249 8.99 -3.64 7.36
N ARG A 250 8.38 -2.64 8.01
CA ARG A 250 8.85 -2.14 9.30
C ARG A 250 8.87 -3.25 10.35
N ASP A 251 7.81 -4.04 10.42
CA ASP A 251 7.74 -5.16 11.35
C ASP A 251 8.77 -6.24 11.06
N ALA A 252 9.06 -6.51 9.78
CA ALA A 252 10.16 -7.39 9.41
C ALA A 252 11.53 -6.84 9.86
N LEU A 253 11.82 -5.56 9.59
CA LEU A 253 13.07 -4.91 10.02
C LEU A 253 13.23 -4.85 11.54
N LYS A 254 12.11 -4.74 12.27
CA LYS A 254 12.08 -4.80 13.73
C LYS A 254 12.14 -6.21 14.31
N GLY A 255 12.28 -7.24 13.46
CA GLY A 255 12.40 -8.63 13.87
C GLY A 255 11.09 -9.27 14.32
N ARG A 256 9.93 -8.64 14.10
CA ARG A 256 8.62 -9.26 14.35
C ARG A 256 8.33 -10.36 13.34
N PHE A 257 8.75 -10.16 12.08
CA PHE A 257 8.60 -11.14 11.02
C PHE A 257 9.98 -11.57 10.53
N GLY A 258 10.22 -12.88 10.48
CA GLY A 258 11.34 -13.46 9.75
C GLY A 258 11.05 -13.51 8.25
N PHE A 259 12.07 -13.79 7.46
CA PHE A 259 11.91 -14.20 6.07
C PHE A 259 12.12 -15.71 5.95
N GLU A 260 11.39 -16.34 5.04
CA GLU A 260 11.57 -17.75 4.71
C GLU A 260 13.05 -18.10 4.50
N ASP A 261 13.55 -19.12 5.21
CA ASP A 261 14.93 -19.57 5.09
C ASP A 261 15.09 -20.59 3.95
N ARG A 262 14.75 -20.16 2.74
CA ARG A 262 15.06 -20.90 1.51
C ARG A 262 16.07 -20.11 0.70
N LEU A 263 16.99 -20.81 0.03
CA LEU A 263 17.84 -20.14 -0.96
C LEU A 263 16.95 -19.67 -2.13
N PRO A 264 17.08 -18.41 -2.58
CA PRO A 264 16.42 -17.97 -3.80
C PRO A 264 16.85 -18.89 -4.94
N LYS A 265 15.90 -19.43 -5.72
CA LYS A 265 16.27 -20.40 -6.76
C LYS A 265 17.04 -19.77 -7.92
N ARG A 266 17.03 -18.43 -8.08
CA ARG A 266 17.78 -17.64 -9.10
C ARG A 266 18.01 -16.17 -8.66
N ASN A 267 18.97 -15.51 -9.31
CA ASN A 267 19.42 -14.11 -9.14
C ASN A 267 18.29 -13.10 -8.90
N CYS A 268 17.98 -12.84 -7.62
CA CYS A 268 17.16 -11.70 -7.21
C CYS A 268 18.10 -10.50 -7.00
N ALA A 269 17.79 -9.34 -7.60
CA ALA A 269 18.62 -8.16 -7.44
C ALA A 269 18.59 -7.63 -6.00
N VAL A 270 17.46 -7.77 -5.30
CA VAL A 270 17.30 -7.52 -3.87
C VAL A 270 17.13 -8.86 -3.14
N SER A 271 17.86 -9.06 -2.05
CA SER A 271 17.78 -10.25 -1.20
C SER A 271 17.18 -9.94 0.18
N ARG A 272 16.78 -10.98 0.92
CA ARG A 272 16.37 -10.83 2.33
C ARG A 272 17.45 -10.14 3.18
N THR A 273 18.72 -10.44 2.91
CA THR A 273 19.85 -9.85 3.64
C THR A 273 19.99 -8.36 3.33
N ASP A 274 19.76 -7.97 2.08
CA ASP A 274 19.76 -6.54 1.72
C ASP A 274 18.67 -5.78 2.49
N ILE A 275 17.47 -6.35 2.54
CA ILE A 275 16.34 -5.78 3.30
C ILE A 275 16.69 -5.69 4.78
N MET A 276 17.12 -6.78 5.41
CA MET A 276 17.43 -6.80 6.85
C MET A 276 18.59 -5.88 7.26
N ASN A 277 19.42 -5.43 6.31
CA ASN A 277 20.47 -4.45 6.54
C ASN A 277 19.99 -2.99 6.47
N CYS A 278 18.73 -2.75 6.08
CA CYS A 278 18.14 -1.42 6.05
C CYS A 278 17.77 -0.94 7.45
N THR A 279 17.92 0.36 7.69
CA THR A 279 17.62 1.06 8.93
C THR A 279 16.47 2.07 8.78
N GLY A 280 15.84 2.11 7.61
CA GLY A 280 14.72 2.99 7.30
C GLY A 280 13.97 2.53 6.05
N ILE A 281 12.79 3.11 5.84
CA ILE A 281 11.89 2.83 4.72
C ILE A 281 11.49 4.13 4.03
N SER A 282 11.65 4.20 2.72
CA SER A 282 11.08 5.23 1.85
C SER A 282 9.96 4.60 1.04
N ALA A 283 8.72 4.98 1.33
CA ALA A 283 7.51 4.47 0.69
C ALA A 283 7.04 5.48 -0.37
N VAL A 284 7.13 5.10 -1.64
CA VAL A 284 6.91 5.99 -2.79
C VAL A 284 5.65 5.57 -3.52
N LEU A 285 4.71 6.49 -3.69
CA LEU A 285 3.66 6.34 -4.69
C LEU A 285 4.13 6.93 -6.02
N LEU A 286 4.20 6.09 -7.05
CA LEU A 286 4.64 6.47 -8.39
C LEU A 286 3.48 6.37 -9.38
N ALA A 287 3.12 7.48 -10.03
CA ALA A 287 2.07 7.47 -11.03
C ALA A 287 2.22 8.63 -12.03
N PRO A 288 1.77 8.49 -13.28
CA PRO A 288 1.71 9.60 -14.22
C PRO A 288 0.64 10.62 -13.81
N ASP A 289 -0.44 10.15 -13.19
CA ASP A 289 -1.46 11.03 -12.65
C ASP A 289 -2.06 10.47 -11.36
N MET A 290 -2.19 11.33 -10.36
CA MET A 290 -2.57 10.94 -9.01
C MET A 290 -4.06 11.14 -8.77
N HIS A 291 -4.64 10.35 -7.87
CA HIS A 291 -5.97 10.67 -7.34
C HIS A 291 -5.92 12.05 -6.65
N PRO A 292 -6.94 12.92 -6.80
CA PRO A 292 -6.90 14.27 -6.26
C PRO A 292 -6.60 14.35 -4.76
N LEU A 293 -7.13 13.40 -3.97
CA LEU A 293 -6.86 13.32 -2.53
C LEU A 293 -5.38 13.10 -2.25
N ILE A 294 -4.76 12.17 -2.98
CA ILE A 294 -3.37 11.80 -2.79
C ILE A 294 -2.44 12.94 -3.23
N ARG A 295 -2.80 13.63 -4.31
CA ARG A 295 -2.05 14.80 -4.81
C ARG A 295 -1.97 15.92 -3.78
N HIS A 296 -2.95 16.03 -2.89
CA HIS A 296 -2.99 17.11 -1.93
C HIS A 296 -1.91 16.93 -0.84
N PRO A 297 -0.97 17.89 -0.65
CA PRO A 297 0.17 17.71 0.25
C PRO A 297 -0.20 17.34 1.69
N ALA A 298 -1.35 17.86 2.17
CA ALA A 298 -1.84 17.60 3.53
C ALA A 298 -1.90 16.10 3.92
N ILE A 299 -2.21 15.19 2.98
CA ILE A 299 -2.28 13.75 3.29
C ILE A 299 -0.89 13.20 3.60
N VAL A 300 0.07 13.44 2.71
CA VAL A 300 1.46 12.98 2.87
C VAL A 300 2.13 13.63 4.07
N THR A 301 1.92 14.94 4.27
CA THR A 301 2.42 15.66 5.44
C THR A 301 1.87 15.06 6.74
N ARG A 302 0.56 14.80 6.81
CA ARG A 302 -0.05 14.21 8.01
C ARG A 302 0.48 12.79 8.29
N LEU A 303 0.64 11.98 7.24
CA LEU A 303 1.25 10.65 7.35
C LEU A 303 2.68 10.72 7.89
N ASN A 304 3.54 11.54 7.30
CA ASN A 304 4.94 11.65 7.72
C ASN A 304 5.09 12.21 9.13
N SER A 305 4.25 13.18 9.53
CA SER A 305 4.21 13.66 10.91
C SER A 305 3.81 12.57 11.90
N ALA A 306 2.79 11.76 11.57
CA ALA A 306 2.37 10.64 12.40
C ALA A 306 3.45 9.56 12.53
N LEU A 307 4.12 9.22 11.42
CA LEU A 307 5.23 8.25 11.39
C LEU A 307 6.40 8.73 12.27
N ALA A 308 6.80 9.99 12.13
CA ALA A 308 7.86 10.57 12.95
C ALA A 308 7.52 10.61 14.45
N CYS A 309 6.24 10.80 14.79
CA CYS A 309 5.79 10.86 16.18
C CYS A 309 5.65 9.47 16.81
N HIS A 310 5.02 8.53 16.11
CA HIS A 310 4.62 7.24 16.68
C HIS A 310 5.58 6.09 16.35
N TRP A 311 6.36 6.19 15.27
CA TRP A 311 7.39 5.22 14.88
C TRP A 311 8.80 5.86 14.82
N PRO A 312 9.30 6.47 15.90
CA PRO A 312 10.59 7.16 15.88
C PRO A 312 11.81 6.23 15.81
N ASP A 313 11.61 4.94 16.11
CA ASP A 313 12.66 3.94 16.26
C ASP A 313 13.17 3.35 14.94
N LEU A 314 12.36 3.44 13.88
CA LEU A 314 12.74 3.09 12.53
C LEU A 314 12.13 4.12 11.58
N SER A 315 12.97 4.89 10.90
CA SER A 315 12.51 5.96 10.01
C SER A 315 11.65 5.37 8.89
N VAL A 316 10.42 5.85 8.76
CA VAL A 316 9.53 5.56 7.64
C VAL A 316 9.05 6.89 7.09
N HIS A 317 9.20 7.10 5.78
CA HIS A 317 8.80 8.32 5.11
C HIS A 317 8.03 8.02 3.83
N PHE A 318 7.03 8.83 3.52
CA PHE A 318 6.18 8.72 2.34
C PHE A 318 6.48 9.84 1.35
N ASP A 319 6.62 9.47 0.09
CA ASP A 319 6.77 10.39 -1.03
C ASP A 319 5.78 10.06 -2.15
N VAL A 320 5.50 11.07 -2.96
CA VAL A 320 4.64 10.96 -4.15
C VAL A 320 5.42 11.53 -5.32
N ILE A 321 5.68 10.71 -6.33
CA ILE A 321 6.49 11.09 -7.50
C ILE A 321 5.65 10.93 -8.75
N ARG A 322 5.71 11.92 -9.64
CA ARG A 322 5.12 11.81 -10.97
C ARG A 322 6.10 11.17 -11.94
N VAL A 323 5.60 10.23 -12.73
CA VAL A 323 6.37 9.60 -13.81
C VAL A 323 5.77 9.92 -15.18
N GLY A 324 6.57 10.52 -16.05
CA GLY A 324 6.29 10.71 -17.45
C GLY A 324 6.80 9.53 -18.27
N MET A 325 5.97 9.04 -19.19
CA MET A 325 6.34 7.97 -20.11
C MET A 325 7.41 8.45 -21.11
N PRO A 326 8.37 7.59 -21.49
CA PRO A 326 9.30 7.89 -22.58
C PRO A 326 8.53 8.11 -23.88
N LYS A 327 8.97 9.08 -24.71
CA LYS A 327 8.26 9.41 -25.97
C LYS A 327 8.65 8.48 -27.12
N ASN A 328 9.84 7.90 -27.06
CA ASN A 328 10.37 6.98 -28.06
C ASN A 328 11.37 6.01 -27.41
N ARG A 329 11.90 5.08 -28.19
CA ARG A 329 12.76 3.98 -27.72
C ARG A 329 14.13 4.42 -27.19
N ASP A 330 14.57 5.61 -27.55
CA ASP A 330 15.87 6.16 -27.19
C ASP A 330 15.78 7.09 -25.96
N GLU A 331 14.56 7.36 -25.48
CA GLU A 331 14.28 8.13 -24.27
C GLU A 331 13.96 7.21 -23.08
N ASP A 332 14.23 7.70 -21.87
CA ASP A 332 13.86 7.05 -20.62
C ASP A 332 12.70 7.80 -19.94
N PHE A 333 12.19 7.27 -18.83
CA PHE A 333 11.17 7.91 -18.02
C PHE A 333 11.62 9.26 -17.47
N ILE A 334 10.67 10.18 -17.28
CA ILE A 334 10.90 11.49 -16.68
C ILE A 334 10.24 11.53 -15.30
N PHE A 335 10.96 11.99 -14.27
CA PHE A 335 10.45 12.05 -12.90
C PHE A 335 10.33 13.49 -12.41
N SER A 336 9.27 13.81 -11.66
CA SER A 336 9.00 15.15 -11.10
C SER A 336 8.19 15.13 -9.82
#